data_AF-A0A372H255-F1
#
_entry.id   AF-A0A372H255-F1
#
_cell.length_a   1.000
_cell.length_b   1.000
_cell.length_c   1.000
_cell.angle_alpha   90.00
_cell.angle_beta   90.00
_cell.angle_gamma   90.00
#
_symmetry.space_group_name_H-M   'P 1'
#
loop_
_entity.id
_entity.type
_entity.pdbx_description
1 polymer ?
#
loop_
_entity_poly.entity_id
_entity_poly.type
_entity_poly.pdbx_seq_one_letter_code
_entity_poly.pdbx_strand_id
1 'polypeptide(L)'
;MALSNFFKINLPYGIKKDNNGHWAAFNREYKPLGENDTFKSFSDGDFVYTNYGKLSDKLLMQLADGPTSVHMDENNIITKVFFYDDATNPSNHSEYDSKLWDNYFEKLRILSNQKAK
;
A
#
# COMPACT_ATOMS: atom_id res chain seq x y z
N MET A 1 -5.40 -11.32 -11.68
CA MET A 1 -4.29 -12.18 -12.13
C MET A 1 -3.33 -12.33 -10.98
N ALA A 2 -2.93 -13.57 -10.67
CA ALA A 2 -2.02 -13.90 -9.58
C ALA A 2 -0.74 -13.04 -9.57
N LEU A 3 -0.11 -12.91 -8.40
CA LEU A 3 1.25 -12.40 -8.17
C LEU A 3 2.27 -13.08 -9.09
N SER A 4 2.34 -12.61 -10.32
CA SER A 4 3.10 -13.23 -11.41
C SER A 4 4.20 -12.32 -11.94
N ASN A 5 4.33 -11.12 -11.38
CA ASN A 5 5.34 -10.16 -11.79
C ASN A 5 6.00 -9.47 -10.60
N PHE A 6 7.18 -8.91 -10.86
CA PHE A 6 8.00 -8.24 -9.85
C PHE A 6 7.24 -7.12 -9.13
N PHE A 7 6.50 -6.30 -9.89
CA PHE A 7 5.76 -5.14 -9.36
C PHE A 7 4.74 -5.56 -8.30
N LYS A 8 3.87 -6.52 -8.61
CA LYS A 8 2.76 -6.91 -7.74
C LYS A 8 3.23 -7.64 -6.48
N ILE A 9 4.38 -8.32 -6.53
CA ILE A 9 4.98 -9.05 -5.40
C ILE A 9 5.76 -8.12 -4.48
N ASN A 10 6.60 -7.27 -5.04
CA ASN A 10 7.66 -6.60 -4.30
C ASN A 10 7.35 -5.13 -4.01
N LEU A 11 6.45 -4.50 -4.76
CA LEU A 11 6.11 -3.10 -4.55
C LEU A 11 4.79 -2.95 -3.79
N PRO A 12 4.67 -1.92 -2.93
CA PRO A 12 3.45 -1.70 -2.14
C PRO A 12 2.21 -1.50 -3.01
N TYR A 13 1.18 -2.28 -2.75
CA TYR A 13 -0.18 -1.96 -3.18
C TYR A 13 -0.81 -0.92 -2.25
N GLY A 14 -0.45 -0.95 -0.98
CA GLY A 14 -0.93 -0.01 0.01
C GLY A 14 -0.23 -0.19 1.36
N ILE A 15 -0.72 0.57 2.34
CA ILE A 15 -0.31 0.47 3.74
C ILE A 15 -1.53 0.22 4.65
N LYS A 16 -1.34 -0.58 5.70
CA LYS A 16 -2.35 -0.87 6.72
C LYS A 16 -1.83 -0.52 8.11
N LYS A 17 -2.74 -0.10 8.98
CA LYS A 17 -2.48 0.27 10.37
C LYS A 17 -2.73 -0.93 11.30
N ASP A 18 -1.91 -1.10 12.34
CA ASP A 18 -2.21 -2.02 13.46
C ASP A 18 -2.96 -1.31 14.60
N ASN A 19 -3.28 -2.06 15.65
CA ASN A 19 -3.94 -1.52 16.85
C ASN A 19 -3.04 -0.56 17.67
N ASN A 20 -1.73 -0.57 17.44
CA ASN A 20 -0.78 0.33 18.10
C ASN A 20 -0.56 1.63 17.31
N GLY A 21 -1.12 1.73 16.11
CA GLY A 21 -0.94 2.85 15.20
C GLY A 21 0.32 2.82 14.35
N HIS A 22 1.00 1.69 14.31
CA HIS A 22 2.08 1.40 13.38
C HIS A 22 1.53 1.08 11.99
N TRP A 23 2.36 1.24 10.97
CA TRP A 23 1.98 0.97 9.59
C TRP A 23 2.87 -0.09 8.96
N ALA A 24 2.26 -0.95 8.16
CA ALA A 24 2.95 -1.94 7.34
C ALA A 24 2.50 -1.82 5.88
N ALA A 25 3.45 -1.96 4.96
CA ALA A 25 3.16 -2.09 3.53
C ALA A 25 2.71 -3.52 3.20
N PHE A 26 1.84 -3.65 2.19
CA PHE A 26 1.38 -4.95 1.69
C PHE A 26 1.32 -4.95 0.16
N ASN A 27 1.40 -6.14 -0.43
CA ASN A 27 1.44 -6.35 -1.88
C ASN A 27 0.02 -6.46 -2.50
N ARG A 28 -0.11 -6.69 -3.81
CA ARG A 28 -1.43 -6.66 -4.49
C ARG A 28 -2.44 -7.71 -3.98
N GLU A 29 -1.95 -8.79 -3.36
CA GLU A 29 -2.79 -9.84 -2.75
C GLU A 29 -2.91 -9.66 -1.23
N TYR A 30 -2.65 -8.46 -0.72
CA TYR A 30 -2.78 -8.13 0.71
C TYR A 30 -1.83 -8.92 1.61
N LYS A 31 -0.70 -9.40 1.07
CA LYS A 31 0.35 -10.15 1.78
C LYS A 31 1.56 -9.27 2.11
N PRO A 32 2.47 -9.71 2.99
CA PRO A 32 3.76 -9.04 3.16
C PRO A 32 4.49 -8.86 1.81
N LEU A 33 5.26 -7.79 1.69
CA LEU A 33 6.07 -7.57 0.48
C LEU A 33 7.05 -8.74 0.29
N GLY A 34 7.22 -9.17 -0.96
CA GLY A 34 8.09 -10.29 -1.31
C GLY A 34 7.43 -11.67 -1.25
N GLU A 35 6.24 -11.78 -0.66
CA GLU A 35 5.52 -13.06 -0.55
C GLU A 35 4.67 -13.33 -1.81
N ASN A 36 4.84 -14.52 -2.39
CA ASN A 36 4.11 -14.95 -3.60
C ASN A 36 3.42 -16.31 -3.47
N ASP A 37 3.53 -16.98 -2.32
CA ASP A 37 2.87 -18.26 -2.09
C ASP A 37 1.36 -18.05 -1.91
N THR A 38 0.56 -18.55 -2.85
CA THR A 38 -0.91 -18.47 -2.83
C THR A 38 -1.57 -19.28 -1.73
N PHE A 39 -0.93 -20.34 -1.23
CA PHE A 39 -1.51 -21.28 -0.27
C PHE A 39 -1.11 -20.97 1.18
N LYS A 40 -0.08 -20.15 1.38
CA LYS A 40 0.34 -19.69 2.70
C LYS A 40 -0.66 -18.68 3.27
N SER A 41 -1.16 -18.97 4.46
CA SER A 41 -1.93 -18.03 5.28
C SER A 41 -1.00 -17.07 6.02
N PHE A 42 -1.38 -15.80 6.10
CA PHE A 42 -0.65 -14.78 6.84
C PHE A 42 -1.55 -14.18 7.91
N SER A 43 -1.00 -14.05 9.11
CA SER A 43 -1.55 -13.31 10.23
C SER A 43 -1.01 -11.88 10.25
N ASP A 44 -1.53 -11.00 11.10
CA ASP A 44 -0.98 -9.66 11.25
C ASP A 44 0.47 -9.67 11.76
N GLY A 45 0.88 -10.69 12.53
CA GLY A 45 2.26 -10.82 13.01
C GLY A 45 3.30 -11.04 11.91
N ASP A 46 2.89 -11.43 10.70
CA ASP A 46 3.79 -11.65 9.56
C ASP A 46 4.16 -10.36 8.83
N PHE A 47 3.50 -9.24 9.16
CA PHE A 47 3.76 -7.95 8.53
C PHE A 47 4.82 -7.16 9.31
N VAL A 48 5.67 -6.45 8.58
CA VAL A 48 6.66 -5.54 9.17
C VAL A 48 5.99 -4.22 9.49
N TYR A 49 5.46 -4.11 10.71
CA TYR A 49 4.90 -2.87 11.23
C TYR A 49 6.00 -1.94 11.75
N THR A 50 5.95 -0.68 11.31
CA THR A 50 6.89 0.36 11.74
C THR A 50 6.14 1.55 12.34
N ASN A 51 6.64 2.07 13.45
CA ASN A 51 6.16 3.30 14.04
C ASN A 51 6.70 4.52 13.27
N TYR A 52 5.92 5.10 12.37
CA TYR A 52 6.26 6.37 11.72
C TYR A 52 5.75 7.60 12.51
N GLY A 53 5.21 7.39 13.71
CA GLY A 53 4.41 8.38 14.43
C GLY A 53 3.07 8.66 13.76
N LYS A 54 2.48 9.81 14.08
CA LYS A 54 1.20 10.22 13.50
C LYS A 54 1.35 10.64 12.04
N LEU A 55 0.90 9.78 11.12
CA LEU A 55 0.61 10.16 9.75
C LEU A 55 -0.71 10.94 9.73
N SER A 56 -0.73 12.12 9.09
CA SER A 56 -1.94 12.95 9.04
C SER A 56 -2.91 12.42 7.97
N ASP A 57 -4.21 12.62 8.18
CA ASP A 57 -5.23 12.22 7.20
C ASP A 57 -4.99 12.89 5.85
N LYS A 58 -4.52 14.14 5.83
CA LYS A 58 -4.12 14.83 4.59
C LYS A 58 -3.03 14.06 3.85
N LEU A 59 -1.99 13.60 4.55
CA LEU A 59 -0.92 12.81 3.94
C LEU A 59 -1.46 11.46 3.45
N LEU A 60 -2.26 10.77 4.25
CA LEU A 60 -2.86 9.48 3.88
C LEU A 60 -3.76 9.60 2.65
N MET A 61 -4.55 10.68 2.56
CA MET A 61 -5.38 10.99 1.38
C MET A 61 -4.53 11.33 0.15
N GLN A 62 -3.36 11.96 0.31
CA GLN A 62 -2.42 12.20 -0.80
C GLN A 62 -1.80 10.91 -1.33
N LEU A 63 -1.64 9.89 -0.48
CA LEU A 63 -1.14 8.57 -0.88
C LEU A 63 -2.21 7.72 -1.57
N ALA A 64 -3.49 7.98 -1.29
CA ALA A 64 -4.60 7.22 -1.86
C ALA A 64 -4.69 7.42 -3.38
N ASP A 65 -5.14 6.38 -4.09
CA ASP A 65 -5.44 6.51 -5.53
C ASP A 65 -6.69 7.32 -5.83
N GLY A 66 -7.64 7.31 -4.88
CA GLY A 66 -8.84 8.12 -4.92
C GLY A 66 -9.63 7.99 -3.63
N PRO A 67 -10.80 8.64 -3.53
CA PRO A 67 -11.61 8.63 -2.32
C PRO A 67 -12.03 7.23 -1.84
N THR A 68 -12.20 6.29 -2.78
CA THR A 68 -12.56 4.89 -2.51
C THR A 68 -11.36 4.02 -2.11
N SER A 69 -10.13 4.55 -2.23
CA SER A 69 -8.88 3.85 -1.92
C SER A 69 -8.45 4.02 -0.47
N VAL A 70 -9.36 4.47 0.40
CA VAL A 70 -9.13 4.67 1.83
C VAL A 70 -10.18 3.89 2.59
N HIS A 71 -9.76 3.02 3.50
CA HIS A 71 -10.67 2.35 4.42
C HIS A 71 -10.57 3.00 5.79
N MET A 72 -11.74 3.20 6.40
CA MET A 72 -11.89 3.74 7.74
C MET A 72 -12.57 2.70 8.63
N ASP A 73 -12.28 2.76 9.93
CA ASP A 73 -13.03 2.02 10.94
C ASP A 73 -14.34 2.76 11.35
N GLU A 74 -15.06 2.19 12.32
CA GLU A 74 -16.31 2.73 12.86
C GLU A 74 -16.15 4.12 13.51
N ASN A 75 -14.92 4.50 13.87
CA ASN A 75 -14.59 5.80 14.47
C ASN A 75 -14.08 6.82 13.44
N ASN A 76 -14.21 6.53 12.15
CA ASN A 76 -13.68 7.32 11.04
C ASN A 76 -12.14 7.45 11.05
N ILE A 77 -11.43 6.49 11.63
CA ILE A 77 -9.97 6.45 11.61
C ILE A 77 -9.51 5.69 10.38
N ILE A 78 -8.62 6.28 9.59
CA ILE A 78 -8.03 5.61 8.43
C ILE A 78 -7.18 4.42 8.91
N THR A 79 -7.54 3.22 8.45
CA THR A 79 -6.87 1.96 8.78
C THR A 79 -6.13 1.34 7.59
N LYS A 80 -6.49 1.72 6.36
CA LYS A 80 -5.85 1.21 5.14
C LYS A 80 -5.89 2.25 4.02
N VAL A 81 -4.81 2.34 3.26
CA VAL A 81 -4.69 3.21 2.09
C VAL A 81 -4.12 2.42 0.91
N PHE A 82 -4.76 2.49 -0.24
CA PHE A 82 -4.31 1.87 -1.49
C PHE A 82 -3.70 2.90 -2.43
N PHE A 83 -2.56 2.57 -3.01
CA PHE A 83 -1.78 3.48 -3.87
C PHE A 83 -2.17 3.41 -5.34
N TYR A 84 -2.95 2.39 -5.73
CA TYR A 84 -3.52 2.22 -7.06
C TYR A 84 -4.74 1.30 -6.97
N ASP A 85 -5.47 1.12 -8.07
CA ASP A 85 -6.50 0.10 -8.27
C ASP A 85 -6.22 -0.68 -9.57
N ASP A 86 -7.17 -1.49 -10.05
CA ASP A 86 -6.93 -2.28 -11.27
C ASP A 86 -6.81 -1.42 -12.54
N ALA A 87 -7.46 -0.25 -12.60
CA ALA A 87 -7.38 0.67 -13.71
C ALA A 87 -6.10 1.52 -13.67
N THR A 88 -5.64 1.89 -12.47
CA THR A 88 -4.44 2.73 -12.28
C THR A 88 -3.18 1.95 -11.98
N ASN A 89 -3.22 0.62 -11.92
CA ASN A 89 -2.04 -0.24 -11.74
C ASN A 89 -1.07 -0.05 -12.92
N PRO A 90 0.15 0.51 -12.69
CA PRO A 90 1.11 0.77 -13.76
C PRO A 90 1.59 -0.50 -14.48
N SER A 91 1.48 -1.67 -13.84
CA SER A 91 1.94 -2.97 -14.38
C SER A 91 0.85 -3.78 -15.10
N ASN A 92 -0.39 -3.27 -15.17
CA ASN A 92 -1.48 -3.96 -15.87
C ASN A 92 -1.59 -3.60 -17.36
N HIS A 93 -0.82 -2.62 -17.83
CA HIS A 93 -0.91 -2.08 -19.18
C HIS A 93 0.18 -2.69 -20.08
N SER A 94 -0.17 -3.04 -21.32
CA SER A 94 0.77 -3.62 -22.29
C SER A 94 1.81 -2.62 -22.79
N GLU A 95 1.45 -1.33 -22.77
CA GLU A 95 2.34 -0.22 -23.08
C GLU A 95 2.73 0.52 -21.80
N TYR A 96 3.94 1.08 -21.80
CA TYR A 96 4.41 1.90 -20.68
C TYR A 96 3.64 3.23 -20.65
N ASP A 97 2.76 3.39 -19.66
CA ASP A 97 2.15 4.69 -19.35
C ASP A 97 2.95 5.39 -18.25
N SER A 98 3.75 6.38 -18.65
CA SER A 98 4.59 7.13 -17.72
C SER A 98 3.79 7.80 -16.61
N LYS A 99 2.55 8.23 -16.87
CA LYS A 99 1.75 8.96 -15.88
C LYS A 99 1.33 8.07 -14.72
N LEU A 100 0.96 6.82 -15.00
CA LEU A 100 0.61 5.86 -13.95
C LEU A 100 1.81 5.54 -13.08
N TRP A 101 2.97 5.32 -13.71
CA TRP A 101 4.23 5.09 -13.00
C TRP A 101 4.66 6.30 -12.16
N ASP A 102 4.62 7.50 -12.72
CA ASP A 102 4.99 8.75 -12.03
C ASP A 102 4.08 9.00 -10.83
N ASN A 103 2.76 8.86 -11.01
CA ASN A 103 1.78 9.01 -9.93
C ASN A 103 2.02 7.99 -8.80
N TYR A 104 2.30 6.73 -9.15
CA TYR A 104 2.60 5.68 -8.17
C TYR A 104 3.89 5.96 -7.40
N PHE A 105 4.98 6.27 -8.10
CA PHE A 105 6.26 6.54 -7.46
C PHE A 105 6.28 7.83 -6.65
N GLU A 106 5.49 8.84 -7.02
CA GLU A 106 5.34 10.05 -6.22
C GLU A 106 4.75 9.74 -4.83
N LYS A 107 3.76 8.84 -4.76
CA LYS A 107 3.20 8.37 -3.47
C LYS A 107 4.27 7.67 -2.63
N LEU A 108 5.05 6.78 -3.25
CA LEU A 108 6.16 6.10 -2.57
C LEU A 108 7.23 7.10 -2.09
N ARG A 109 7.55 8.11 -2.90
CA ARG A 109 8.50 9.18 -2.55
C ARG A 109 8.02 9.95 -1.33
N ILE A 110 6.75 10.36 -1.29
CA ILE A 110 6.15 11.05 -0.14
C ILE A 110 6.28 10.19 1.13
N LEU A 111 5.91 8.90 1.05
CA LEU A 111 5.96 7.99 2.19
C LEU A 111 7.40 7.69 2.64
N SER A 112 8.36 7.59 1.72
CA SER A 112 9.77 7.31 2.05
C SER A 112 10.44 8.38 2.91
N ASN A 113 9.88 9.59 2.96
CA ASN A 113 10.36 10.67 3.82
C ASN A 113 9.94 10.51 5.30
N GLN A 114 9.02 9.58 5.59
CA GLN A 114 8.60 9.30 6.97
C GLN A 114 9.67 8.47 7.69
N LYS A 115 10.03 8.89 8.91
CA LYS A 115 11.07 8.24 9.71
C LYS A 115 10.46 7.45 10.84
N ALA A 116 11.08 6.31 11.15
CA ALA A 116 10.75 5.55 12.34
C ALA A 116 10.94 6.43 13.61
N LYS A 117 10.05 6.26 14.59
CA LYS A 117 10.08 6.96 15.89
C LYS A 117 10.21 5.98 17.04
#